data_AF-A0AAN6PW71-F1
#
_entry.id   AF-A0AAN6PW71-F1
#
_cell.length_a   1.000
_cell.length_b   1.000
_cell.length_c   1.000
_cell.angle_alpha   90.00
_cell.angle_beta   90.00
_cell.angle_gamma   90.00
#
_symmetry.space_group_name_H-M   'P 1'
#
loop_
_entity.id
_entity.type
_entity.pdbx_description
1 polymer ?
#
loop_
_entity_poly.entity_id
_entity_poly.type
_entity_poly.pdbx_seq_one_letter_code
_entity_poly.pdbx_strand_id
1 'polypeptide(L)'
;MRKWEPEHIAFVAIFVNRPNVRNRQISDQLRNKFPGILFTKAQLKGLRYRQQKHAADGYSPFQSTMKLLDERDVLYKVLWSADDPDKPEGFMSTDDVSKEQWALCPWVQMYDNTYKTNNKGLALF
;
A
#
# COMPACT_ATOMS: atom_id res chain seq x y z
N MET A 1 -14.95 9.07 23.82
CA MET A 1 -14.53 8.12 22.76
C MET A 1 -13.42 7.25 23.35
N ARG A 2 -13.60 5.92 23.48
CA ARG A 2 -12.61 5.05 24.15
C ARG A 2 -11.33 5.01 23.30
N LYS A 3 -10.18 5.31 23.91
CA LYS A 3 -8.87 5.25 23.26
C LYS A 3 -8.47 3.79 23.07
N TRP A 4 -7.69 3.51 22.03
CA TRP A 4 -7.06 2.21 21.85
C TRP A 4 -5.98 2.02 22.91
N GLU A 5 -6.12 1.01 23.76
CA GLU A 5 -5.03 0.62 24.66
C GLU A 5 -3.79 0.15 23.86
N PRO A 6 -2.57 0.30 24.42
CA PRO A 6 -1.33 -0.07 23.74
C PRO A 6 -1.31 -1.53 23.25
N GLU A 7 -1.90 -2.45 24.02
CA GLU A 7 -2.02 -3.87 23.65
C GLU A 7 -2.86 -4.09 22.38
N HIS A 8 -3.91 -3.29 22.17
CA HIS A 8 -4.72 -3.36 20.96
C HIS A 8 -3.95 -2.83 19.76
N ILE A 9 -3.19 -1.75 19.95
CA ILE A 9 -2.35 -1.15 18.91
C ILE A 9 -1.29 -2.15 18.47
N ALA A 10 -0.56 -2.73 19.43
CA ALA A 10 0.44 -3.74 19.18
C ALA A 10 -0.14 -4.97 18.47
N PHE A 11 -1.33 -5.42 18.87
CA PHE A 11 -2.00 -6.54 18.20
C PHE A 11 -2.36 -6.22 16.74
N VAL A 12 -2.88 -5.03 16.45
CA VAL A 12 -3.16 -4.61 15.05
C VAL A 12 -1.87 -4.48 14.23
N ALA A 13 -0.76 -4.05 14.85
CA ALA A 13 0.53 -3.88 14.18
C ALA A 13 1.05 -5.20 13.57
N ILE A 14 0.74 -6.35 14.17
CA ILE A 14 1.10 -7.69 13.65
C ILE A 14 0.57 -7.91 12.21
N PHE A 15 -0.54 -7.26 11.83
CA PHE A 15 -1.19 -7.43 10.54
C PHE A 15 -0.82 -6.36 9.49
N VAL A 16 0.10 -5.44 9.82
CA VAL A 16 0.54 -4.35 8.94
C VAL A 16 1.11 -4.90 7.64
N ASN A 17 2.02 -5.88 7.75
CA ASN A 17 2.70 -6.52 6.61
C ASN A 17 1.91 -7.70 6.02
N ARG A 18 0.63 -7.84 6.35
CA ARG A 18 -0.25 -8.93 5.87
C ARG A 18 -1.39 -8.36 5.02
N PRO A 19 -1.14 -7.97 3.76
CA PRO A 19 -2.14 -7.33 2.91
C PRO A 19 -3.37 -8.20 2.65
N ASN A 20 -3.18 -9.53 2.64
CA ASN A 20 -4.25 -10.50 2.39
C ASN A 20 -5.25 -10.65 3.55
N VAL A 21 -4.90 -10.16 4.75
CA VAL A 21 -5.79 -10.22 5.91
C VAL A 21 -6.73 -9.02 5.87
N ARG A 22 -8.04 -9.30 5.80
CA ARG A 22 -9.08 -8.27 5.74
C ARG A 22 -9.35 -7.68 7.12
N ASN A 23 -9.78 -6.41 7.18
CA ASN A 23 -10.14 -5.76 8.45
C ASN A 23 -11.25 -6.50 9.21
N ARG A 24 -12.13 -7.24 8.52
CA ARG A 24 -13.13 -8.11 9.16
C ARG A 24 -12.47 -9.21 9.99
N GLN A 25 -11.49 -9.91 9.42
CA GLN A 25 -10.77 -10.98 10.12
C GLN A 25 -9.98 -10.45 11.30
N ILE A 26 -9.33 -9.28 11.14
CA ILE A 26 -8.65 -8.60 12.25
C ILE A 26 -9.65 -8.27 13.34
N SER A 27 -10.82 -7.73 12.99
CA SER A 27 -11.88 -7.39 13.95
C SER A 27 -12.34 -8.60 14.75
N ASP A 28 -12.53 -9.75 14.10
CA ASP A 28 -12.97 -10.98 14.76
C ASP A 28 -11.89 -11.49 15.73
N GLN A 29 -10.62 -11.51 15.30
CA GLN A 29 -9.50 -11.90 16.17
C GLN A 29 -9.29 -10.95 17.35
N LEU A 30 -9.51 -9.64 17.13
CA LEU A 30 -9.38 -8.63 18.18
C LEU A 30 -10.42 -8.81 19.29
N ARG A 31 -11.66 -9.12 18.91
CA ARG A 31 -12.75 -9.41 19.86
C ARG A 31 -12.55 -10.72 20.61
N ASN A 32 -11.98 -11.72 19.95
CA ASN A 32 -11.65 -13.00 20.58
C ASN A 32 -10.52 -12.84 21.61
N LYS A 33 -9.50 -12.04 21.29
CA LYS A 33 -8.35 -11.81 22.18
C LYS A 33 -8.66 -10.85 23.33
N PHE A 34 -9.48 -9.83 23.08
CA PHE A 34 -9.85 -8.81 24.05
C PHE A 34 -11.38 -8.74 24.20
N PRO A 35 -11.97 -9.64 25.01
CA PRO A 35 -13.41 -9.66 25.23
C PRO A 35 -13.94 -8.31 25.74
N GLY A 36 -15.06 -7.84 25.20
CA GLY A 36 -15.69 -6.58 25.60
C GLY A 36 -15.08 -5.32 24.97
N ILE A 37 -14.11 -5.45 24.07
CA ILE A 37 -13.60 -4.30 23.31
C ILE A 37 -14.68 -3.73 22.38
N LEU A 38 -14.83 -2.41 22.41
CA LEU A 38 -15.78 -1.67 21.56
C LEU A 38 -15.01 -0.76 20.60
N PHE A 39 -15.21 -0.97 19.30
CA PHE A 39 -14.69 -0.12 18.24
C PHE A 39 -15.56 -0.18 16.99
N THR A 40 -15.53 0.88 16.19
CA THR A 40 -16.20 0.93 14.88
C THR A 40 -15.27 0.44 13.77
N LYS A 41 -15.86 0.04 12.63
CA LYS A 41 -15.10 -0.33 11.42
C LYS A 41 -14.15 0.80 10.98
N ALA A 42 -14.59 2.05 11.08
CA ALA A 42 -13.78 3.22 10.73
C ALA A 42 -12.57 3.39 11.66
N GLN A 43 -12.75 3.15 12.97
CA GLN A 43 -11.66 3.22 13.94
C GLN A 43 -10.58 2.16 13.68
N LEU A 44 -10.98 0.92 13.37
CA LEU A 44 -10.03 -0.14 13.03
C LEU A 44 -9.29 0.15 11.71
N LYS A 45 -10.02 0.60 10.68
CA LYS A 45 -9.42 0.98 9.40
C LYS A 45 -8.39 2.10 9.59
N GLY A 46 -8.74 3.14 10.35
CA GLY A 46 -7.85 4.25 10.66
C GLY A 46 -6.64 3.83 11.51
N LEU A 47 -6.83 2.95 12.51
CA LEU A 47 -5.73 2.41 13.31
C LEU A 47 -4.74 1.64 12.42
N ARG A 48 -5.23 0.72 11.60
CA ARG A 48 -4.38 -0.07 10.69
C ARG A 48 -3.64 0.83 9.70
N TYR A 49 -4.30 1.83 9.13
CA TYR A 49 -3.67 2.79 8.22
C TYR A 49 -2.53 3.56 8.88
N ARG A 50 -2.73 4.05 10.12
CA ARG A 50 -1.67 4.73 10.87
C ARG A 50 -0.48 3.81 11.16
N GLN A 51 -0.74 2.55 11.49
CA GLN A 51 0.31 1.57 11.73
C GLN A 51 1.09 1.24 10.44
N GLN A 52 0.40 1.13 9.31
CA GLN A 52 1.05 0.98 7.99
C GLN A 52 1.93 2.17 7.65
N LYS A 53 1.43 3.39 7.86
CA LYS A 53 2.21 4.61 7.64
C LYS A 53 3.43 4.68 8.56
N HIS A 54 3.29 4.30 9.83
CA HIS A 54 4.40 4.28 10.79
C HIS A 54 5.46 3.23 10.42
N ALA A 55 5.04 2.03 10.00
CA ALA A 55 5.97 0.98 9.55
C ALA A 55 6.72 1.34 8.26
N ALA A 56 6.20 2.30 7.51
CA ALA A 56 6.79 2.85 6.31
C ALA A 56 7.56 4.16 6.59
N ASP A 57 8.03 4.42 7.81
CA ASP A 57 8.73 5.67 8.19
C ASP A 57 7.98 6.96 7.83
N GLY A 58 6.65 6.92 7.75
CA GLY A 58 5.82 8.05 7.34
C GLY A 58 5.63 8.20 5.83
N TYR A 59 6.33 7.41 5.02
CA TYR A 59 6.19 7.40 3.56
C TYR A 59 4.80 6.93 3.13
N SER A 60 4.32 7.50 2.01
CA SER A 60 3.21 6.92 1.28
C SER A 60 3.59 5.53 0.75
N PRO A 61 2.62 4.67 0.41
CA PRO A 61 2.92 3.39 -0.24
C PRO A 61 3.80 3.55 -1.49
N PHE A 62 3.55 4.59 -2.30
CA PHE A 62 4.35 4.90 -3.49
C PHE A 62 5.79 5.28 -3.14
N GLN A 63 5.98 6.20 -2.19
CA GLN A 63 7.31 6.60 -1.73
C GLN A 63 8.10 5.43 -1.13
N SER A 64 7.41 4.53 -0.42
CA SER A 64 8.02 3.31 0.12
C SER A 64 8.48 2.36 -0.99
N THR A 65 7.69 2.23 -2.06
CA THR A 65 8.07 1.45 -3.24
C THR A 65 9.26 2.04 -3.96
N MET A 66 9.31 3.37 -4.16
CA MET A 66 10.47 4.04 -4.77
C MET A 66 11.74 3.79 -3.95
N LYS A 67 11.69 4.02 -2.63
CA LYS A 67 12.81 3.76 -1.72
C LYS A 67 13.30 2.31 -1.83
N LEU A 68 12.40 1.34 -1.90
CA LEU A 68 12.75 -0.08 -2.05
C LEU A 68 13.45 -0.37 -3.38
N LEU A 69 13.04 0.29 -4.47
CA LEU A 69 13.72 0.14 -5.76
C LEU A 69 15.09 0.79 -5.76
N ASP A 70 15.20 2.00 -5.19
CA ASP A 70 16.47 2.70 -5.02
C ASP A 70 17.45 1.84 -4.22
N GLU A 71 17.00 1.24 -3.10
CA GLU A 71 17.81 0.34 -2.27
C GLU A 71 18.23 -0.96 -2.97
N ARG A 72 17.56 -1.33 -4.07
CA ARG A 72 17.86 -2.54 -4.85
C ARG A 72 18.51 -2.26 -6.20
N ASP A 73 18.89 -1.00 -6.46
CA ASP A 73 19.45 -0.55 -7.73
C ASP A 73 18.59 -0.94 -8.95
N VAL A 74 17.26 -1.03 -8.75
CA VAL A 74 16.33 -1.31 -9.84
C VAL A 74 16.10 -0.01 -10.59
N LEU A 75 16.47 0.04 -11.86
CA LEU A 75 16.18 1.21 -12.68
C LEU A 75 14.66 1.32 -12.89
N TYR A 76 14.09 2.50 -12.69
CA TYR A 76 12.66 2.76 -12.94
C TYR A 76 12.41 4.17 -13.49
N LYS A 77 11.23 4.36 -14.08
CA LYS A 77 10.71 5.66 -14.48
C LYS A 77 9.30 5.84 -13.96
N VAL A 78 9.05 7.00 -13.36
CA VAL A 78 7.71 7.43 -12.95
C VAL A 78 7.11 8.27 -14.08
N LEU A 79 5.88 7.97 -14.45
CA LEU A 79 5.05 8.86 -15.26
C LEU A 79 4.28 9.76 -14.29
N TRP A 80 4.48 11.06 -14.40
CA TRP A 80 3.78 12.06 -13.58
C TRP A 80 2.59 12.63 -14.34
N SER A 81 1.57 13.07 -13.61
CA SER A 81 0.41 13.72 -14.22
C SER A 81 0.81 15.00 -14.93
N ALA A 82 0.23 15.24 -16.10
CA ALA A 82 0.39 16.50 -16.81
C ALA A 82 -0.26 17.67 -16.05
N ASP A 83 -1.32 17.38 -15.28
CA ASP A 83 -2.13 18.38 -14.57
C ASP A 83 -1.69 18.56 -13.10
N ASP A 84 -1.00 17.58 -12.51
CA ASP A 84 -0.56 17.58 -11.12
C ASP A 84 0.86 16.98 -10.98
N PRO A 85 1.90 17.82 -10.82
CA PRO A 85 3.29 17.35 -10.81
C PRO A 85 3.64 16.46 -9.62
N ASP A 86 2.84 16.49 -8.54
CA ASP A 86 3.06 15.65 -7.35
C ASP A 86 2.28 14.32 -7.41
N LYS A 87 1.51 14.10 -8.49
CA LYS A 87 0.67 12.92 -8.66
C LYS A 87 1.28 11.93 -9.66
N PRO A 88 1.72 10.76 -9.20
CA PRO A 88 2.21 9.71 -10.10
C PRO A 88 1.03 9.05 -10.84
N GLU A 89 1.16 8.89 -12.15
CA GLU A 89 0.19 8.26 -13.07
C GLU A 89 0.68 6.93 -13.66
N GLY A 90 1.98 6.65 -13.58
CA GLY A 90 2.55 5.36 -13.96
C GLY A 90 3.92 5.10 -13.32
N PHE A 91 4.36 3.85 -13.37
CA PHE A 91 5.66 3.42 -12.86
C PHE A 91 6.10 2.12 -13.52
N MET A 92 7.35 2.05 -13.97
CA MET A 92 7.90 0.83 -14.54
C MET A 92 9.42 0.74 -14.44
N SER A 93 9.95 -0.49 -14.47
CA SER A 93 11.40 -0.77 -14.46
C SER A 93 12.05 -0.55 -15.83
N THR A 94 13.14 0.21 -15.93
CA THR A 94 13.75 0.56 -17.23
C THR A 94 14.88 -0.37 -17.66
N ASP A 95 14.80 -1.67 -17.36
CA ASP A 95 15.68 -2.63 -18.00
C ASP A 95 15.36 -2.75 -19.51
N ASP A 96 16.31 -3.25 -20.30
CA ASP A 96 16.18 -3.25 -21.76
C ASP A 96 15.04 -4.17 -22.24
N VAL A 97 14.78 -5.25 -21.51
CA VAL A 97 13.65 -6.16 -21.76
C VAL A 97 12.30 -5.45 -21.56
N SER A 98 12.20 -4.63 -20.51
CA SER A 98 11.00 -3.85 -20.21
C SER A 98 10.76 -2.79 -21.27
N LYS A 99 11.81 -2.10 -21.75
CA LYS A 99 11.69 -1.12 -22.85
C LYS A 99 11.12 -1.73 -24.12
N GLU A 100 11.55 -2.92 -24.50
CA GLU A 100 11.00 -3.65 -25.66
C GLU A 100 9.52 -3.99 -25.45
N GLN A 101 9.15 -4.49 -24.27
CA GLN A 101 7.77 -4.81 -23.95
C GLN A 101 6.85 -3.57 -23.96
N TRP A 102 7.37 -2.40 -23.61
CA TRP A 102 6.60 -1.15 -23.61
C TRP A 102 6.32 -0.60 -25.00
N ALA A 103 7.27 -0.76 -25.93
CA ALA A 103 7.05 -0.39 -27.32
C ALA A 103 5.87 -1.17 -27.92
N LEU A 104 5.68 -2.41 -27.46
CA LEU A 104 4.58 -3.28 -27.88
C LEU A 104 3.27 -2.99 -27.13
N CYS A 105 3.35 -2.68 -25.83
CA CYS A 105 2.20 -2.60 -24.93
C CYS A 105 2.23 -1.35 -24.02
N PRO A 106 2.08 -0.12 -24.55
CA PRO A 106 2.24 1.12 -23.79
C PRO A 106 1.19 1.30 -22.67
N TRP A 107 0.00 0.70 -22.80
CA TRP A 107 -1.06 0.79 -21.79
C TRP A 107 -0.70 0.12 -20.45
N VAL A 108 0.29 -0.77 -20.44
CA VAL A 108 0.77 -1.41 -19.20
C VAL A 108 1.38 -0.36 -18.25
N GLN A 109 1.77 0.81 -18.77
CA GLN A 109 2.38 1.94 -18.05
C GLN A 109 1.44 2.66 -17.10
N MET A 110 0.12 2.49 -17.23
CA MET A 110 -0.86 3.32 -16.52
C MET A 110 -1.29 2.70 -15.18
N TYR A 111 -1.26 3.49 -14.11
CA TYR A 111 -1.84 3.09 -12.83
C TYR A 111 -3.36 2.96 -12.91
N ASP A 112 -3.92 1.89 -12.34
CA ASP A 112 -5.30 1.93 -11.85
C ASP A 112 -5.26 2.37 -10.40
N ASN A 113 -5.50 3.66 -10.13
CA ASN A 113 -5.49 4.18 -8.77
C ASN A 113 -6.58 3.59 -7.85
N THR A 114 -7.45 2.73 -8.39
CA THR A 114 -8.51 2.04 -7.65
C THR A 114 -8.02 0.76 -6.97
N TYR A 115 -6.96 0.14 -7.49
CA TYR A 115 -6.43 -1.14 -7.02
C TYR A 115 -4.88 -1.05 -7.02
N LYS A 116 -4.16 -1.89 -6.28
CA LYS A 116 -2.68 -1.88 -6.34
C LYS A 116 -2.15 -2.50 -7.65
N THR A 117 -2.77 -2.14 -8.76
CA THR A 117 -2.63 -2.77 -10.08
C THR A 117 -2.62 -1.69 -11.17
N ASN A 118 -2.22 -2.04 -12.39
CA ASN A 118 -2.40 -1.17 -13.54
C ASN A 118 -3.87 -1.17 -14.03
N ASN A 119 -4.20 -0.37 -15.05
CA ASN A 119 -5.53 -0.26 -15.67
C ASN A 119 -6.09 -1.57 -16.28
N LYS A 120 -5.34 -2.66 -16.25
CA LYS A 120 -5.76 -4.03 -16.63
C LYS A 120 -5.90 -4.97 -15.43
N GLY A 121 -5.74 -4.48 -14.20
CA GLY A 121 -5.78 -5.32 -12.99
C GLY A 121 -4.52 -6.16 -12.78
N LEU A 122 -3.42 -5.87 -13.48
CA LEU A 122 -2.13 -6.55 -13.27
C LEU A 122 -1.40 -5.91 -12.10
N ALA A 123 -0.80 -6.73 -11.24
CA ALA A 123 0.02 -6.23 -10.14
C ALA A 123 1.16 -5.36 -10.67
N LEU A 124 1.39 -4.22 -10.01
CA LEU A 124 2.58 -3.42 -10.24
C LEU A 124 3.70 -4.13 -9.47
N PHE A 125 4.64 -4.71 -10.22
CA PHE A 125 5.84 -5.35 -9.68
C PHE A 125 6.95 -4.31 -9.54
#